data_AF-A0A3N4J8B0-F1
#
_entry.id   AF-A0A3N4J8B0-F1
#
_cell.length_a   1.000
_cell.length_b   1.000
_cell.length_c   1.000
_cell.angle_alpha   90.00
_cell.angle_beta   90.00
_cell.angle_gamma   90.00
#
_symmetry.space_group_name_H-M   'P 1'
#
loop_
_entity.id
_entity.type
_entity.pdbx_description
1 polymer ?
#
loop_
_entity_poly.entity_id
_entity_poly.type
_entity_poly.pdbx_seq_one_letter_code
_entity_poly.pdbx_strand_id
1 'polypeptide(L)'
;MAVQHACQQLNARLEPFRHKYGADAPLKTLAHAAYHERNHLTANGYNKMPTIGYVWRNYVDPLPIYLYFTQGAAISEVELDVLTGSHTVLRTDIKMDVGRSINPAIDYGQIEGAFIQGQGLFTVEETLWQ
;
A
#
# COMPACT_ATOMS: atom_id res chain seq x y z
N MET A 1 4.52 -6.23 5.79
CA MET A 1 5.28 -6.72 6.96
C MET A 1 5.09 -8.20 7.25
N ALA A 2 3.88 -8.77 7.24
CA ALA A 2 3.70 -10.21 7.54
C ALA A 2 4.47 -11.13 6.57
N VAL A 3 4.43 -10.83 5.27
CA VAL A 3 5.22 -11.54 4.25
C VAL A 3 6.72 -11.42 4.53
N GLN A 4 7.21 -10.21 4.86
CA GLN A 4 8.61 -10.00 5.23
C GLN A 4 9.02 -10.85 6.44
N HIS A 5 8.17 -10.92 7.47
CA HIS A 5 8.41 -11.77 8.64
C HIS A 5 8.54 -13.26 8.25
N ALA A 6 7.66 -13.77 7.40
CA ALA A 6 7.77 -15.14 6.89
C ALA A 6 9.07 -15.36 6.10
N CYS A 7 9.42 -14.43 5.21
CA CYS A 7 10.66 -14.51 4.44
C CYS A 7 11.90 -14.48 5.32
N GLN A 8 11.92 -13.67 6.39
CA GLN A 8 13.02 -13.61 7.35
C GLN A 8 13.19 -14.94 8.09
N GLN A 9 12.10 -15.57 8.54
CA GLN A 9 12.16 -16.90 9.15
C GLN A 9 12.74 -17.95 8.19
N LEU A 10 12.31 -17.95 6.93
CA LEU A 10 12.84 -18.86 5.92
C LEU A 10 14.32 -18.60 5.63
N ASN A 11 14.71 -17.33 5.50
CA ASN A 11 16.10 -16.96 5.28
C ASN A 11 17.00 -17.39 6.43
N ALA A 12 16.58 -17.20 7.69
CA ALA A 12 17.33 -17.66 8.86
C ALA A 12 17.56 -19.18 8.86
N ARG A 13 16.57 -19.97 8.42
CA ARG A 13 16.70 -21.43 8.29
C ARG A 13 17.60 -21.85 7.11
N LEU A 14 17.63 -21.03 6.05
CA LEU A 14 18.43 -21.29 4.85
C LEU A 14 19.88 -20.77 4.97
N GLU A 15 20.18 -19.95 5.98
CA GLU A 15 21.50 -19.35 6.20
C GLU A 15 22.66 -20.37 6.21
N PRO A 16 22.57 -21.53 6.89
CA PRO A 16 23.65 -22.53 6.89
C PRO A 16 23.94 -23.07 5.49
N PHE A 17 22.90 -23.20 4.65
CA PHE A 17 23.03 -23.68 3.28
C PHE A 17 23.66 -22.60 2.38
N ARG A 18 23.33 -21.32 2.61
CA ARG A 18 23.98 -20.20 1.90
C ARG A 18 25.47 -20.13 2.18
N HIS A 19 25.89 -20.38 3.42
CA HIS A 19 27.32 -20.47 3.76
C HIS A 19 28.01 -21.68 3.12
N LYS A 20 27.33 -22.82 3.04
CA LYS A 20 27.88 -24.06 2.47
C LYS A 20 28.02 -24.03 0.94
N TYR A 21 27.03 -23.50 0.24
CA TYR A 21 26.97 -23.51 -1.22
C TYR A 21 27.40 -22.18 -1.88
N GLY A 22 27.63 -21.13 -1.08
CA GLY A 22 28.01 -19.80 -1.55
C GLY A 22 26.82 -18.89 -1.86
N ALA A 23 27.09 -17.59 -1.99
CA ALA A 23 26.07 -16.54 -2.19
C ALA A 23 25.33 -16.67 -3.53
N ASP A 24 26.00 -17.16 -4.58
CA ASP A 24 25.46 -17.28 -5.94
C ASP A 24 24.73 -18.61 -6.19
N ALA A 25 24.61 -19.46 -5.16
CA ALA A 25 23.93 -20.74 -5.29
C ALA A 25 22.46 -20.56 -5.72
N PRO A 26 21.97 -21.29 -6.73
CA PRO A 26 20.57 -21.23 -7.14
C PRO A 26 19.65 -21.61 -5.97
N LEU A 27 18.53 -20.90 -5.83
CA LEU A 27 17.54 -21.20 -4.78
C LEU A 27 17.06 -22.65 -4.82
N LYS A 28 16.97 -23.24 -6.02
CA LYS A 28 16.65 -24.66 -6.22
C LYS A 28 17.61 -25.59 -5.45
N THR A 29 18.91 -25.31 -5.51
CA THR A 29 19.95 -26.10 -4.84
C THR A 29 19.83 -25.98 -3.32
N LEU A 30 19.63 -24.75 -2.82
CA LEU A 30 19.44 -24.48 -1.40
C LEU A 30 18.18 -25.16 -0.85
N ALA A 31 17.07 -25.09 -1.58
CA ALA A 31 15.81 -25.71 -1.19
C ALA A 31 15.90 -27.24 -1.18
N HIS A 32 16.54 -27.85 -2.18
CA HIS A 32 16.77 -29.30 -2.20
C HIS A 32 17.66 -29.75 -1.04
N ALA A 33 18.77 -29.04 -0.79
CA ALA A 33 19.66 -29.37 0.32
C ALA A 33 18.93 -29.27 1.67
N ALA A 34 18.16 -28.20 1.88
CA ALA A 34 17.33 -28.03 3.08
C ALA A 34 16.29 -29.14 3.24
N TYR A 35 15.65 -29.57 2.15
CA TYR A 35 14.71 -30.69 2.18
C TYR A 35 15.38 -32.02 2.57
N HIS A 36 16.54 -32.33 2.01
CA HIS A 36 17.29 -33.55 2.34
C HIS A 36 17.76 -33.55 3.80
N GLU A 37 18.14 -32.39 4.33
CA GLU A 37 18.52 -32.21 5.74
C GLU A 37 17.29 -32.03 6.66
N ARG A 38 16.07 -32.25 6.15
CA ARG A 38 14.78 -32.17 6.87
C ARG A 38 14.50 -30.81 7.53
N ASN A 39 15.05 -29.74 6.96
CA ASN A 39 14.76 -28.39 7.39
C ASN A 39 13.42 -27.89 6.84
N HIS A 40 12.65 -27.24 7.71
CA HIS A 40 11.28 -26.85 7.40
C HIS A 40 11.22 -25.62 6.49
N LEU A 41 10.67 -25.80 5.29
CA LEU A 41 10.54 -24.76 4.24
C LEU A 41 9.19 -24.03 4.23
N THR A 42 8.33 -24.26 5.23
CA THR A 42 7.09 -23.51 5.40
C THR A 42 7.24 -22.51 6.55
N ALA A 43 6.72 -21.30 6.42
CA ALA A 43 6.74 -20.32 7.49
C ALA A 43 5.44 -19.52 7.53
N ASN A 44 4.96 -19.26 8.75
CA ASN A 44 3.79 -18.42 8.97
C ASN A 44 4.25 -17.01 9.31
N GLY A 45 3.85 -16.05 8.48
CA GLY A 45 4.05 -14.63 8.70
C GLY A 45 2.99 -14.06 9.63
N TYR A 46 3.35 -13.07 10.43
CA TYR A 46 2.42 -12.37 11.31
C TYR A 46 2.84 -10.90 11.38
N ASN A 47 1.88 -10.00 11.49
CA ASN A 47 2.13 -8.59 11.68
C ASN A 47 1.01 -8.00 12.53
N LYS A 48 1.39 -7.29 13.58
CA LYS A 48 0.49 -6.50 14.41
C LYS A 48 1.00 -5.07 14.44
N MET A 49 0.13 -4.12 14.09
CA MET A 49 0.48 -2.71 14.16
C MET A 49 0.75 -2.34 15.63
N PRO A 50 1.91 -1.74 15.94
CA PRO A 50 2.40 -1.68 17.32
C PRO A 50 1.70 -0.63 18.19
N THR A 51 1.21 0.47 17.59
CA THR A 51 0.86 1.68 18.35
C THR A 51 -0.58 2.17 18.15
N ILE A 52 -1.42 1.45 17.41
CA ILE A 52 -2.83 1.82 17.20
C ILE A 52 -3.76 1.09 18.15
N GLY A 53 -4.79 1.77 18.65
CA GLY A 53 -5.72 1.18 19.62
C GLY A 53 -6.72 2.14 20.26
N TYR A 54 -7.13 3.17 19.53
CA TYR A 54 -8.05 4.19 20.06
C TYR A 54 -9.33 3.56 20.63
N VAL A 55 -9.70 4.00 21.83
CA VAL A 55 -10.93 3.59 22.51
C VAL A 55 -11.83 4.83 22.63
N TRP A 56 -13.04 4.74 22.08
CA TRP A 56 -14.04 5.78 22.19
C TRP A 56 -14.28 6.16 23.65
N ARG A 57 -14.37 7.46 23.94
CA ARG A 57 -14.59 8.04 25.28
C ARG A 57 -13.44 7.85 26.29
N ASN A 58 -12.26 7.40 25.85
CA ASN A 58 -11.04 7.52 26.66
C ASN A 58 -10.34 8.86 26.34
N TYR A 59 -10.37 9.80 27.28
CA TYR A 59 -9.78 11.13 27.11
C TYR A 59 -8.48 11.35 27.89
N VAL A 60 -8.06 10.38 28.70
CA VAL A 60 -6.93 10.53 29.63
C VAL A 60 -5.62 10.10 28.97
N ASP A 61 -5.66 9.07 28.12
CA ASP A 61 -4.51 8.63 27.32
C ASP A 61 -5.00 7.82 26.10
N PRO A 62 -5.55 8.48 25.07
CA PRO A 62 -6.02 7.78 23.88
C PRO A 62 -4.83 7.35 23.01
N LEU A 63 -4.72 6.04 22.76
CA LEU A 63 -3.90 5.55 21.66
C LEU A 63 -4.39 6.14 20.33
N PRO A 64 -3.50 6.38 19.35
CA PRO A 64 -3.89 6.95 18.07
C PRO A 64 -4.84 6.02 17.29
N ILE A 65 -5.75 6.64 16.53
CA ILE A 65 -6.67 5.94 15.60
C ILE A 65 -5.91 5.46 14.37
N TYR A 66 -5.02 6.30 13.85
CA TYR A 66 -4.27 6.07 12.62
C TYR A 66 -2.77 6.01 12.91
N LEU A 67 -2.04 5.18 12.15
CA LEU A 67 -0.59 5.03 12.32
C LEU A 67 0.19 6.19 11.69
N TYR A 68 -0.27 6.68 10.55
CA TYR A 68 0.25 7.84 9.83
C TYR A 68 -0.85 8.42 8.95
N PHE A 69 -0.63 9.62 8.42
CA PHE A 69 -1.53 10.29 7.47
C PHE A 69 -0.78 10.59 6.18
N THR A 70 -1.46 10.39 5.05
CA THR A 70 -1.00 10.84 3.73
C THR A 70 -1.54 12.25 3.51
N GLN A 71 -0.73 13.15 2.98
CA GLN A 71 -1.11 14.54 2.72
C GLN A 71 -1.01 14.82 1.24
N GLY A 72 -1.80 15.79 0.75
CA GLY A 72 -1.68 16.25 -0.61
C GLY A 72 -2.60 17.42 -0.93
N ALA A 73 -2.37 18.01 -2.09
CA ALA A 73 -3.14 19.13 -2.60
C ALA A 73 -3.40 18.93 -4.09
N ALA A 74 -4.55 19.42 -4.55
CA ALA A 74 -4.93 19.42 -5.95
C ALA A 74 -5.48 20.80 -6.33
N ILE A 75 -5.19 21.23 -7.56
CA ILE A 75 -5.72 22.46 -8.17
C ILE A 75 -6.31 22.05 -9.51
N SER A 76 -7.54 22.47 -9.78
CA SER A 76 -8.24 22.21 -11.04
C SER A 76 -8.75 23.50 -11.66
N GLU A 77 -8.57 23.62 -12.97
CA GLU A 77 -9.12 24.68 -13.80
C GLU A 77 -10.27 24.11 -14.65
N VAL A 78 -11.41 24.80 -14.64
CA VAL A 78 -12.64 24.35 -15.32
C VAL A 78 -13.24 25.50 -16.10
N GLU A 79 -13.63 25.23 -17.34
CA GLU A 79 -14.45 26.13 -18.16
C GLU A 79 -15.92 25.72 -18.02
N LEU A 80 -16.79 26.68 -17.72
CA LEU A 80 -18.22 26.46 -17.53
C LEU A 80 -19.03 27.23 -18.58
N ASP A 81 -19.94 26.52 -19.25
CA ASP A 81 -20.94 27.14 -20.10
C ASP A 81 -22.14 27.58 -19.24
N VAL A 82 -22.25 28.90 -19.05
CA VAL A 82 -23.31 29.51 -18.23
C VAL A 82 -24.70 29.40 -18.84
N LEU A 83 -24.82 29.09 -20.14
CA LEU A 83 -26.12 28.93 -20.80
C LEU A 83 -26.65 27.50 -20.70
N THR A 84 -25.77 26.50 -20.80
CA THR A 84 -26.17 25.07 -20.79
C THR A 84 -25.94 24.37 -19.45
N GLY A 85 -25.11 24.93 -18.57
CA GLY A 85 -24.68 24.30 -17.32
C GLY A 85 -23.63 23.20 -17.53
N SER A 86 -23.13 23.01 -18.75
CA SER A 86 -22.05 22.06 -19.03
C SER A 86 -20.69 22.62 -18.58
N HIS A 87 -19.74 21.73 -18.32
CA HIS A 87 -18.39 22.12 -17.90
C HIS A 87 -17.33 21.19 -18.50
N THR A 88 -16.12 21.74 -18.72
CA THR A 88 -14.94 21.00 -19.16
C THR A 88 -13.79 21.29 -18.21
N VAL A 89 -13.17 20.24 -17.67
CA VAL A 89 -11.94 20.37 -16.89
C VAL A 89 -10.77 20.59 -17.86
N LEU A 90 -10.15 21.76 -17.80
CA LEU A 90 -9.03 22.13 -18.68
C LEU A 90 -7.71 21.52 -18.21
N ARG A 91 -7.48 21.54 -16.90
CA ARG A 91 -6.25 21.07 -16.29
C ARG A 91 -6.45 20.74 -14.82
N THR A 92 -5.74 19.73 -14.34
CA THR A 92 -5.57 19.46 -12.91
C THR A 92 -4.10 19.21 -12.59
N ASP A 93 -3.59 19.83 -11.54
CA ASP A 93 -2.28 19.55 -10.95
C ASP A 93 -2.47 18.95 -9.56
N ILE A 94 -1.84 17.80 -9.30
CA ILE A 94 -1.96 17.07 -8.03
C ILE A 94 -0.57 16.84 -7.45
N LYS A 95 -0.42 17.12 -6.15
CA LYS A 95 0.77 16.79 -5.37
C LYS A 95 0.38 15.98 -4.15
N MET A 96 0.84 14.72 -4.10
CA MET A 96 0.61 13.81 -2.98
C MET A 96 1.94 13.43 -2.31
N ASP A 97 1.96 13.42 -0.99
CA ASP A 97 3.01 12.81 -0.17
C ASP A 97 2.68 11.33 0.04
N VAL A 98 3.31 10.48 -0.76
CA VAL A 98 3.21 9.01 -0.67
C VAL A 98 4.38 8.39 0.12
N GLY A 99 5.20 9.21 0.79
CA GLY A 99 6.44 8.78 1.41
C GLY A 99 7.40 8.13 0.40
N ARG A 100 7.94 6.96 0.75
CA ARG A 100 8.79 6.17 -0.16
C ARG A 100 7.97 5.12 -0.89
N SER A 101 7.56 5.47 -2.10
CA SER A 101 6.83 4.56 -3.00
C SER A 101 7.57 3.23 -3.18
N ILE A 102 6.82 2.12 -3.05
CA ILE A 102 7.32 0.76 -3.37
C ILE A 102 7.29 0.55 -4.88
N ASN A 103 6.25 1.05 -5.56
CA ASN A 103 6.12 1.04 -7.00
C ASN A 103 5.43 2.33 -7.49
N PRO A 104 6.19 3.28 -8.05
CA PRO A 104 5.63 4.58 -8.45
C PRO A 104 4.52 4.47 -9.48
N ALA A 105 4.60 3.52 -10.41
CA ALA A 105 3.60 3.37 -11.47
C ALA A 105 2.21 2.97 -10.92
N ILE A 106 2.18 2.13 -9.88
CA ILE A 106 0.93 1.75 -9.21
C ILE A 106 0.39 2.94 -8.43
N ASP A 107 1.25 3.64 -7.70
CA ASP A 107 0.84 4.78 -6.88
C ASP A 107 0.26 5.92 -7.73
N TYR A 108 0.86 6.22 -8.88
CA TYR A 108 0.29 7.18 -9.84
C TYR A 108 -1.09 6.75 -10.32
N GLY A 109 -1.26 5.49 -10.74
CA GLY A 109 -2.55 5.00 -11.20
C GLY A 109 -3.64 5.03 -10.10
N GLN A 110 -3.26 4.81 -8.84
CA GLN A 110 -4.18 4.96 -7.70
C GLN A 110 -4.61 6.42 -7.51
N ILE A 111 -3.67 7.36 -7.57
CA ILE A 111 -3.97 8.80 -7.42
C ILE A 111 -4.88 9.29 -8.54
N GLU A 112 -4.55 8.94 -9.79
CA GLU A 112 -5.34 9.34 -10.97
C GLU A 112 -6.74 8.72 -10.95
N GLY A 113 -6.85 7.43 -10.65
CA GLY A 113 -8.13 6.72 -10.56
C GLY A 113 -9.03 7.28 -9.46
N ALA A 114 -8.47 7.49 -8.26
CA ALA A 114 -9.21 8.08 -7.14
C ALA A 114 -9.65 9.53 -7.45
N PHE A 115 -8.82 10.31 -8.14
CA PHE A 115 -9.18 11.66 -8.55
C PHE A 115 -10.37 11.66 -9.51
N ILE A 116 -10.33 10.85 -10.57
CA ILE A 116 -11.43 10.77 -11.55
C ILE A 116 -12.72 10.23 -10.91
N GLN A 117 -12.61 9.26 -9.99
CA GLN A 117 -13.76 8.77 -9.25
C GLN A 117 -14.35 9.85 -8.34
N GLY A 118 -13.52 10.64 -7.66
CA GLY A 118 -13.97 11.78 -6.86
C GLY A 118 -14.60 12.88 -7.71
N GLN A 119 -14.01 13.19 -8.86
CA GLN A 119 -14.60 14.11 -9.82
C GLN A 119 -15.99 13.64 -10.25
N GLY A 120 -16.13 12.36 -10.61
CA GLY A 120 -17.41 11.74 -10.95
C GLY A 120 -18.46 11.97 -9.87
N LEU A 121 -18.13 11.55 -8.64
CA LEU A 121 -18.96 11.70 -7.45
C LEU A 121 -19.50 13.12 -7.23
N PHE A 122 -18.67 14.15 -7.44
CA PHE A 122 -19.04 15.53 -7.14
C PHE A 122 -19.64 16.30 -8.32
N THR A 123 -19.52 15.80 -9.55
CA THR A 123 -19.89 16.59 -10.74
C THR A 123 -20.96 15.96 -11.63
N VAL A 124 -21.01 14.62 -11.72
CA VAL A 124 -21.88 13.94 -12.70
C VAL A 124 -22.64 12.75 -12.15
N GLU A 125 -22.15 12.10 -11.10
CA GLU A 125 -22.80 10.92 -10.55
C GLU A 125 -24.02 11.31 -9.69
N GLU A 126 -25.21 11.00 -10.18
CA GLU A 126 -26.47 11.22 -9.47
C GLU A 126 -27.20 9.89 -9.27
N THR A 127 -27.58 9.59 -8.01
CA THR A 127 -28.35 8.38 -7.71
C THR A 127 -29.84 8.72 -7.60
N LEU A 128 -30.62 8.28 -8.59
CA LEU A 128 -32.06 8.46 -8.61
C LEU A 128 -32.74 7.30 -7.89
N TRP A 129 -33.55 7.62 -6.88
CA TRP A 129 -34.36 6.65 -6.15
C TRP A 129 -35.84 6.89 -6.45
N GLN A 130 -36.59 5.83 -6.78
CA GLN A 130 -38.02 5.85 -7.08
C GLN A 130 -38.86 5.48 -5.85
#